data_AF-A0A939IQK5-F1
#
_entry.id   AF-A0A939IQK5-F1
#
_cell.length_a   1.000
_cell.length_b   1.000
_cell.length_c   1.000
_cell.angle_alpha   90.00
_cell.angle_beta   90.00
_cell.angle_gamma   90.00
#
_symmetry.space_group_name_H-M   'P 1'
#
loop_
_entity.id
_entity.type
_entity.pdbx_description
1 polymer ?
#
loop_
_entity_poly.entity_id
_entity_poly.type
_entity_poly.pdbx_seq_one_letter_code
_entity_poly.pdbx_strand_id
1 'polypeptide(L)'
;MNTRKYYLQHVVPALRRFLQGYHVREMGLLHDLERGAVVAEQMLGLSDFAHKDPDCTPISDAYKSSREFRERKAWVEEPLYEICCDLANAWKHHSISRDRRTIDGLGAVREVCAICRYRDTKGVYYRTQKFTMLQMNSGMRADLRRVIVASARFWAAQLAGLQVVDETSSGLLNFSEHVGRDDIESDLPMVIHGIAGEPMHVEMRCFDFDPHRQVLIDAEPNTGFDGLANLEIRVHKDYTVAPSSLELPR
;
A
#
# COMPACT_ATOMS: atom_id res chain seq x y z
N MET A 1 -19.78 18.71 -4.08
CA MET A 1 -19.68 17.25 -4.25
C MET A 1 -19.83 16.64 -2.88
N ASN A 2 -20.75 15.67 -2.69
CA ASN A 2 -20.93 14.99 -1.42
C ASN A 2 -19.96 13.79 -1.29
N THR A 3 -19.79 13.29 -0.07
CA THR A 3 -18.86 12.24 0.34
C THR A 3 -19.11 10.95 -0.44
N ARG A 4 -20.37 10.54 -0.60
CA ARG A 4 -20.74 9.37 -1.42
C ARG A 4 -20.18 9.48 -2.84
N LYS A 5 -20.45 10.61 -3.51
CA LYS A 5 -19.97 10.84 -4.87
C LYS A 5 -18.45 10.88 -4.93
N TYR A 6 -17.79 11.53 -3.97
CA TYR A 6 -16.34 11.59 -3.91
C TYR A 6 -15.71 10.19 -3.74
N TYR A 7 -16.23 9.40 -2.81
CA TYR A 7 -15.78 8.03 -2.57
C TYR A 7 -15.91 7.15 -3.83
N LEU A 8 -17.08 7.14 -4.46
CA LEU A 8 -17.35 6.30 -5.63
C LEU A 8 -16.62 6.74 -6.90
N GLN A 9 -16.36 8.05 -7.07
CA GLN A 9 -15.75 8.60 -8.28
C GLN A 9 -14.23 8.79 -8.19
N HIS A 10 -13.66 8.88 -6.98
CA HIS A 10 -12.22 9.12 -6.80
C HIS A 10 -11.53 8.00 -6.02
N VAL A 11 -12.04 7.63 -4.84
CA VAL A 11 -11.38 6.64 -3.98
C VAL A 11 -11.46 5.24 -4.58
N VAL A 12 -12.67 4.77 -4.92
CA VAL A 12 -12.87 3.41 -5.48
C VAL A 12 -12.11 3.20 -6.80
N PRO A 13 -12.14 4.13 -7.77
CA PRO A 13 -11.38 3.97 -9.01
C PRO A 13 -9.86 3.99 -8.78
N ALA A 14 -9.36 4.85 -7.88
CA ALA A 14 -7.93 4.89 -7.55
C ALA A 14 -7.48 3.57 -6.89
N LEU A 15 -8.25 3.06 -5.93
CA LEU A 15 -7.99 1.77 -5.28
C LEU A 15 -7.98 0.62 -6.29
N ARG A 16 -8.94 0.58 -7.21
CA ARG A 16 -8.99 -0.46 -8.26
C ARG A 16 -7.73 -0.44 -9.13
N ARG A 17 -7.29 0.75 -9.56
CA ARG A 17 -6.05 0.90 -10.36
C ARG A 17 -4.82 0.47 -9.59
N PHE A 18 -4.73 0.84 -8.31
CA PHE A 18 -3.63 0.41 -7.44
C PHE A 18 -3.58 -1.12 -7.30
N LEU A 19 -4.71 -1.77 -6.96
CA LEU A 19 -4.75 -3.21 -6.79
C LEU A 19 -4.48 -3.97 -8.10
N GLN A 20 -5.07 -3.53 -9.21
CA GLN A 20 -4.76 -4.07 -10.54
C GLN A 20 -3.27 -3.98 -10.85
N GLY A 21 -2.66 -2.82 -10.60
CA GLY A 21 -1.24 -2.60 -10.79
C GLY A 21 -0.35 -3.49 -9.94
N TYR A 22 -0.76 -3.74 -8.69
CA TYR A 22 0.01 -4.58 -7.79
C TYR A 22 -0.05 -6.06 -8.18
N HIS A 23 -1.17 -6.54 -8.74
CA HIS A 23 -1.26 -7.91 -9.23
C HIS A 23 -0.40 -8.16 -10.47
N VAL A 24 0.04 -7.11 -11.18
CA VAL A 24 1.03 -7.23 -12.25
C VAL A 24 2.39 -7.58 -11.63
N ARG A 25 3.05 -8.61 -12.16
CA ARG A 25 4.37 -9.07 -11.71
C ARG A 25 5.51 -8.19 -12.26
N GLU A 26 5.34 -6.88 -12.19
CA GLU A 26 6.27 -5.87 -12.68
C GLU A 26 6.63 -4.93 -11.53
N MET A 27 7.91 -4.62 -11.32
CA MET A 27 8.39 -3.64 -10.35
C MET A 27 9.44 -2.71 -10.97
N GLY A 28 9.72 -1.60 -10.29
CA GLY A 28 10.63 -0.56 -10.77
C GLY A 28 9.87 0.66 -11.26
N LEU A 29 10.61 1.75 -11.48
CA LEU A 29 10.07 3.03 -11.95
C LEU A 29 9.00 3.64 -11.03
N LEU A 30 8.89 3.17 -9.78
CA LEU A 30 8.02 3.70 -8.73
C LEU A 30 6.51 3.65 -9.06
N HIS A 31 6.08 2.79 -9.99
CA HIS A 31 4.69 2.73 -10.45
C HIS A 31 3.69 2.41 -9.32
N ASP A 32 4.04 1.48 -8.43
CA ASP A 32 3.16 1.10 -7.32
C ASP A 32 3.11 2.19 -6.24
N LEU A 33 4.22 2.89 -6.02
CA LEU A 33 4.25 4.07 -5.15
C LEU A 33 3.35 5.17 -5.69
N GLU A 34 3.48 5.54 -6.96
CA GLU A 34 2.65 6.59 -7.58
C GLU A 34 1.15 6.26 -7.43
N ARG A 35 0.76 5.03 -7.80
CA ARG A 35 -0.63 4.58 -7.70
C ARG A 35 -1.11 4.59 -6.25
N GLY A 36 -0.32 4.07 -5.31
CA GLY A 36 -0.66 4.03 -3.89
C GLY A 36 -0.76 5.43 -3.27
N ALA A 37 0.13 6.35 -3.63
CA ALA A 37 0.11 7.73 -3.19
C ALA A 37 -1.14 8.48 -3.66
N VAL A 38 -1.60 8.21 -4.90
CA VAL A 38 -2.88 8.74 -5.39
C VAL A 38 -4.04 8.24 -4.54
N VAL A 39 -4.09 6.94 -4.17
CA VAL A 39 -5.15 6.43 -3.27
C VAL A 39 -5.07 7.10 -1.91
N ALA A 40 -3.85 7.23 -1.35
CA ALA A 40 -3.61 7.87 -0.08
C ALA A 40 -4.11 9.32 -0.05
N GLU A 41 -3.84 10.09 -1.11
CA GLU A 41 -4.36 11.44 -1.29
C GLU A 41 -5.89 11.47 -1.31
N GLN A 42 -6.54 10.56 -2.05
CA GLN A 42 -8.01 10.53 -2.08
C GLN A 42 -8.59 10.15 -0.71
N MET A 43 -7.95 9.24 0.04
CA MET A 43 -8.40 8.88 1.39
C MET A 43 -8.15 9.99 2.42
N LEU A 44 -7.08 10.79 2.27
CA LEU A 44 -6.89 11.98 3.08
C LEU A 44 -7.98 13.02 2.78
N GLY A 45 -8.24 13.30 1.49
CA GLY A 45 -9.29 14.22 1.06
C GLY A 45 -10.70 13.77 1.48
N LEU A 46 -10.96 12.46 1.50
CA LEU A 46 -12.26 11.89 1.90
C LEU A 46 -12.66 12.33 3.31
N SER A 47 -11.69 12.43 4.22
CA SER A 47 -11.94 12.92 5.58
C SER A 47 -12.43 14.37 5.63
N ASP A 48 -11.98 15.22 4.70
CA ASP A 48 -12.42 16.62 4.62
C ASP A 48 -13.82 16.71 3.99
N PHE A 49 -14.14 15.83 3.04
CA PHE A 49 -15.49 15.72 2.48
C PHE A 49 -16.49 15.23 3.53
N ALA A 50 -16.17 14.14 4.24
CA ALA A 50 -17.01 13.60 5.31
C ALA A 50 -17.28 14.63 6.40
N HIS A 51 -16.30 15.46 6.76
CA HIS A 51 -16.49 16.50 7.78
C HIS A 51 -17.44 17.63 7.35
N LYS A 52 -17.65 17.82 6.06
CA LYS A 52 -18.47 18.93 5.49
C LYS A 52 -19.81 18.45 4.96
N ASP A 53 -20.04 17.14 4.94
CA ASP A 53 -21.22 16.55 4.32
C ASP A 53 -22.36 16.40 5.33
N PRO A 54 -23.56 16.94 5.04
CA PRO A 54 -24.75 16.71 5.86
C PRO A 54 -25.06 15.23 6.10
N ASP A 55 -24.76 14.34 5.14
CA ASP A 55 -24.99 12.90 5.30
C ASP A 55 -24.00 12.26 6.31
N CYS A 56 -22.96 12.99 6.72
CA CYS A 56 -21.95 12.59 7.69
C CYS A 56 -21.98 13.43 8.97
N THR A 57 -23.12 14.07 9.28
CA THR A 57 -23.30 14.95 10.45
C THR A 57 -22.76 14.37 11.77
N PRO A 58 -22.89 13.05 12.08
CA PRO A 58 -22.30 12.49 13.30
C PRO A 58 -20.78 12.69 13.45
N ILE A 59 -20.02 12.80 12.35
CA ILE A 59 -18.59 13.13 12.38
C ILE A 59 -18.41 14.63 12.70
N SER A 60 -19.13 15.51 12.01
CA SER A 60 -18.98 16.96 12.21
C SER A 60 -19.47 17.45 13.56
N ASP A 61 -20.45 16.77 14.17
CA ASP A 61 -20.96 17.10 15.50
C ASP A 61 -20.01 16.64 16.61
N ALA A 62 -19.35 15.50 16.42
CA ALA A 62 -18.47 14.91 17.43
C ALA A 62 -17.05 15.51 17.45
N TYR A 63 -16.61 16.12 16.34
CA TYR A 63 -15.25 16.64 16.18
C TYR A 63 -15.28 18.06 15.58
N LYS A 64 -14.42 18.96 16.05
CA LYS A 64 -14.42 20.37 15.59
C LYS A 64 -13.85 20.53 14.18
N SER A 65 -13.03 19.58 13.74
CA SER A 65 -12.39 19.62 12.43
C SER A 65 -12.08 18.21 11.93
N SER A 66 -11.89 18.07 10.63
CA SER A 66 -11.45 16.80 10.02
C SER A 66 -10.12 16.32 10.61
N ARG A 67 -9.20 17.25 10.92
CA ARG A 67 -7.94 16.93 11.61
C ARG A 67 -8.18 16.29 12.98
N GLU A 68 -9.09 16.86 13.76
CA GLU A 68 -9.41 16.33 15.09
C GLU A 68 -10.05 14.94 15.01
N PHE A 69 -10.96 14.71 14.06
CA PHE A 69 -11.51 13.38 13.79
C PHE A 69 -10.42 12.36 13.48
N ARG A 70 -9.47 12.71 12.61
CA ARG A 70 -8.35 11.83 12.25
C ARG A 70 -7.49 11.50 13.47
N GLU A 71 -7.04 12.51 14.20
CA GLU A 71 -6.13 12.38 15.35
C GLU A 71 -6.76 11.64 16.53
N ARG A 72 -8.03 11.91 16.84
CA ARG A 72 -8.67 11.41 18.09
C ARG A 72 -9.46 10.12 17.91
N LYS A 73 -9.82 9.76 16.68
CA LYS A 73 -10.59 8.54 16.38
C LYS A 73 -9.92 7.70 15.31
N ALA A 74 -9.75 8.23 14.10
CA ALA A 74 -9.35 7.40 12.96
C ALA A 74 -7.98 6.74 13.16
N TRP A 75 -6.97 7.48 13.63
CA TRP A 75 -5.63 6.93 13.87
C TRP A 75 -5.54 6.01 15.09
N VAL A 76 -6.48 6.15 16.03
CA VAL A 76 -6.58 5.27 17.20
C VAL A 76 -7.22 3.94 16.82
N GLU A 77 -8.30 3.98 16.01
CA GLU A 77 -9.01 2.78 15.55
C GLU A 77 -8.25 2.03 14.45
N GLU A 78 -7.60 2.75 13.53
CA GLU A 78 -6.82 2.18 12.43
C GLU A 78 -5.48 2.93 12.27
N PRO A 79 -4.42 2.49 12.98
CA PRO A 79 -3.10 3.11 12.91
C PRO A 79 -2.49 3.11 11.50
N LEU A 80 -2.84 2.15 10.63
CA LEU A 80 -2.33 2.16 9.24
C LEU A 80 -2.91 3.34 8.44
N TYR A 81 -4.06 3.88 8.84
CA TYR A 81 -4.60 5.08 8.22
C TYR A 81 -3.78 6.34 8.54
N GLU A 82 -3.09 6.40 9.68
CA GLU A 82 -2.14 7.48 9.94
C GLU A 82 -0.98 7.45 8.93
N ILE A 83 -0.41 6.27 8.69
CA ILE A 83 0.65 6.06 7.70
C ILE A 83 0.18 6.47 6.31
N CYS A 84 -1.05 6.10 5.96
CA CYS A 84 -1.67 6.52 4.71
C CYS A 84 -1.79 8.04 4.60
N CYS A 85 -2.20 8.74 5.67
CA CYS A 85 -2.27 10.20 5.69
C CYS A 85 -0.88 10.84 5.53
N ASP A 86 0.14 10.29 6.21
CA ASP A 86 1.50 10.77 6.07
C ASP A 86 2.04 10.54 4.66
N LEU A 87 1.80 9.37 4.05
CA LEU A 87 2.18 9.11 2.66
C LEU A 87 1.56 10.13 1.69
N ALA A 88 0.28 10.46 1.86
CA ALA A 88 -0.39 11.47 1.05
C ALA A 88 0.28 12.86 1.18
N ASN A 89 0.67 13.25 2.39
CA ASN A 89 1.36 14.52 2.64
C ASN A 89 2.78 14.50 2.06
N ALA A 90 3.53 13.40 2.24
CA ALA A 90 4.85 13.21 1.64
C ALA A 90 4.79 13.27 0.11
N TRP A 91 3.76 12.70 -0.50
CA TRP A 91 3.54 12.79 -1.94
C TRP A 91 3.34 14.23 -2.42
N LYS A 92 2.51 15.00 -1.70
CA LYS A 92 2.20 16.40 -2.06
C LYS A 92 3.34 17.38 -1.80
N HIS A 93 4.08 17.17 -0.72
CA HIS A 93 5.01 18.17 -0.17
C HIS A 93 6.47 17.72 -0.16
N HIS A 94 6.76 16.50 -0.64
CA HIS A 94 8.06 15.82 -0.62
C HIS A 94 8.65 15.53 0.77
N SER A 95 8.23 16.28 1.79
CA SER A 95 8.64 16.15 3.19
C SER A 95 7.47 16.45 4.12
N ILE A 96 7.51 15.89 5.32
CA ILE A 96 6.49 16.13 6.35
C ILE A 96 7.18 16.75 7.57
N SER A 97 6.69 17.91 8.02
CA SER A 97 7.23 18.62 9.19
C SER A 97 6.37 18.48 10.45
N ARG A 98 5.24 17.76 10.37
CA ARG A 98 4.33 17.52 11.50
C ARG A 98 5.03 16.73 12.63
N ASP A 99 4.75 17.12 13.88
CA ASP A 99 5.14 16.35 15.05
C ASP A 99 4.51 14.95 15.06
N ARG A 100 5.28 13.95 15.49
CA ARG A 100 4.87 12.53 15.56
C ARG A 100 4.51 11.89 14.21
N ARG A 101 4.98 12.44 13.08
CA ARG A 101 4.88 11.78 11.78
C ARG A 101 5.50 10.38 11.82
N THR A 102 4.83 9.44 11.14
CA THR A 102 5.24 8.04 11.04
C THR A 102 6.36 7.83 10.02
N ILE A 103 6.42 8.68 9.00
CA ILE A 103 7.47 8.74 7.99
C ILE A 103 7.92 10.20 7.76
N ASP A 104 9.17 10.40 7.36
CA ASP A 104 9.73 11.74 7.09
C ASP A 104 9.43 12.26 5.68
N GLY A 105 9.27 11.36 4.71
CA GLY A 105 9.06 11.68 3.31
C GLY A 105 9.09 10.44 2.42
N LEU A 106 9.07 10.63 1.10
CA LEU A 106 9.05 9.52 0.14
C LEU A 106 10.34 8.69 0.14
N GLY A 107 11.44 9.26 0.65
CA GLY A 107 12.68 8.53 0.92
C GLY A 107 12.52 7.37 1.92
N ALA A 108 11.41 7.28 2.64
CA ALA A 108 11.06 6.14 3.50
C ALA A 108 10.50 4.93 2.73
N VAL A 109 10.17 5.09 1.44
CA VAL A 109 9.57 4.04 0.61
C VAL A 109 10.65 3.33 -0.21
N ARG A 110 10.58 1.99 -0.26
CA ARG A 110 11.46 1.16 -1.07
C ARG A 110 10.66 0.10 -1.82
N GLU A 111 10.98 -0.10 -3.10
CA GLU A 111 10.50 -1.26 -3.84
C GLU A 111 11.42 -2.45 -3.54
N VAL A 112 10.82 -3.56 -3.15
CA VAL A 112 11.50 -4.76 -2.66
C VAL A 112 11.01 -5.95 -3.47
N CYS A 113 11.95 -6.70 -4.04
CA CYS A 113 11.68 -8.05 -4.51
C CYS A 113 11.83 -9.00 -3.33
N ALA A 114 10.92 -9.95 -3.17
CA ALA A 114 11.07 -10.95 -2.13
C ALA A 114 10.74 -12.35 -2.57
N ILE A 115 11.42 -13.30 -1.93
CA ILE A 115 11.10 -14.73 -2.00
C ILE A 115 10.28 -15.03 -0.74
N CYS A 116 9.06 -15.50 -0.93
CA CYS A 116 8.13 -15.82 0.14
C CYS A 116 8.00 -17.34 0.25
N ARG A 117 8.23 -17.88 1.45
CA ARG A 117 8.04 -19.30 1.77
C ARG A 117 6.65 -19.52 2.34
N TYR A 118 5.95 -20.49 1.76
CA TYR A 118 4.64 -20.94 2.18
C TYR A 118 4.68 -22.43 2.52
N ARG A 119 3.63 -22.89 3.22
CA ARG A 119 3.49 -24.28 3.64
C ARG A 119 2.05 -24.72 3.46
N ASP A 120 1.87 -25.89 2.88
CA ASP A 120 0.58 -26.58 2.79
C ASP A 120 0.75 -28.07 3.15
N THR A 121 -0.31 -28.86 2.97
CA THR A 121 -0.29 -30.30 3.24
C THR A 121 0.65 -31.09 2.32
N LYS A 122 1.06 -30.54 1.17
CA LYS A 122 2.03 -31.15 0.24
C LYS A 122 3.47 -30.75 0.56
N GLY A 123 3.67 -29.80 1.47
CA GLY A 123 4.98 -29.38 1.96
C GLY A 123 5.26 -27.90 1.74
N VAL A 124 6.54 -27.56 1.69
CA VAL A 124 7.01 -26.18 1.48
C VAL A 124 6.92 -25.82 0.00
N TYR A 125 6.67 -24.54 -0.29
CA TYR A 125 6.81 -23.97 -1.62
C TYR A 125 7.17 -22.49 -1.54
N TYR A 126 7.66 -21.95 -2.65
CA TYR A 126 8.20 -20.59 -2.72
C TYR A 126 7.55 -19.80 -3.85
N ARG A 127 7.35 -18.51 -3.62
CA ARG A 127 6.90 -17.56 -4.66
C ARG A 127 7.71 -16.29 -4.59
N THR A 128 8.08 -15.75 -5.75
CA THR A 128 8.60 -14.39 -5.84
C THR A 128 7.44 -13.39 -5.83
N GLN A 129 7.50 -12.41 -4.94
CA GLN A 129 6.56 -11.29 -4.84
C GLN A 129 7.28 -9.95 -4.89
N LYS A 130 6.59 -8.92 -5.36
CA LYS A 130 7.02 -7.52 -5.19
C LYS A 130 6.36 -6.93 -3.96
N PHE A 131 7.08 -6.01 -3.32
CA PHE A 131 6.64 -5.22 -2.18
C PHE A 131 6.98 -3.75 -2.40
N THR A 132 6.11 -2.86 -1.93
CA THR A 132 6.46 -1.45 -1.74
C THR A 132 6.47 -1.21 -0.24
N MET A 133 7.66 -1.30 0.36
CA MET A 133 7.83 -1.24 1.80
C MET A 133 7.99 0.20 2.28
N LEU A 134 7.22 0.58 3.30
CA LEU A 134 7.41 1.82 4.04
C LEU A 134 8.22 1.54 5.30
N GLN A 135 9.33 2.23 5.48
CA GLN A 135 10.13 2.24 6.70
C GLN A 135 9.69 3.38 7.60
N MET A 136 9.14 3.07 8.75
CA MET A 136 8.64 4.05 9.71
C MET A 136 9.79 4.53 10.61
N ASN A 137 9.61 5.74 11.17
CA ASN A 137 10.56 6.37 12.09
C ASN A 137 10.79 5.53 13.37
N SER A 138 9.83 4.68 13.73
CA SER A 138 9.96 3.73 14.84
C SER A 138 10.84 2.51 14.54
N GLY A 139 11.29 2.34 13.28
CA GLY A 139 11.96 1.13 12.81
C GLY A 139 11.00 0.07 12.25
N MET A 140 9.68 0.22 12.45
CA MET A 140 8.68 -0.69 11.90
C MET A 140 8.60 -0.59 10.36
N ARG A 141 8.23 -1.70 9.71
CA ARG A 141 8.02 -1.78 8.27
C ARG A 141 6.60 -2.21 7.95
N ALA A 142 6.02 -1.66 6.90
CA ALA A 142 4.71 -2.06 6.40
C ALA A 142 4.70 -2.12 4.86
N ASP A 143 4.03 -3.12 4.30
CA ASP A 143 3.71 -3.16 2.86
C ASP A 143 2.64 -2.08 2.57
N LEU A 144 2.88 -1.27 1.53
CA LEU A 144 1.96 -0.26 1.04
C LEU A 144 0.57 -0.84 0.74
N ARG A 145 0.48 -2.07 0.20
CA ARG A 145 -0.84 -2.72 0.01
C ARG A 145 -1.62 -2.80 1.29
N ARG A 146 -0.98 -3.28 2.35
CA ARG A 146 -1.61 -3.48 3.64
C ARG A 146 -2.07 -2.15 4.21
N VAL A 147 -1.24 -1.11 4.11
CA VAL A 147 -1.58 0.26 4.52
C VAL A 147 -2.81 0.78 3.78
N ILE A 148 -2.81 0.69 2.45
CA ILE A 148 -3.90 1.20 1.60
C ILE A 148 -5.20 0.41 1.81
N VAL A 149 -5.14 -0.93 1.85
CA VAL A 149 -6.34 -1.76 1.99
C VAL A 149 -6.95 -1.62 3.39
N ALA A 150 -6.14 -1.59 4.45
CA ALA A 150 -6.65 -1.38 5.80
C ALA A 150 -7.33 0.00 5.93
N SER A 151 -6.69 1.04 5.40
CA SER A 151 -7.27 2.40 5.34
C SER A 151 -8.58 2.44 4.56
N ALA A 152 -8.66 1.74 3.42
CA ALA A 152 -9.86 1.67 2.61
C ALA A 152 -10.99 0.90 3.32
N ARG A 153 -10.67 -0.19 4.02
CA ARG A 153 -11.61 -0.96 4.86
C ARG A 153 -12.17 -0.10 5.99
N PHE A 154 -11.31 0.64 6.68
CA PHE A 154 -11.72 1.59 7.72
C PHE A 154 -12.74 2.59 7.16
N TRP A 155 -12.43 3.26 6.05
CA TRP A 155 -13.37 4.22 5.46
C TRP A 155 -14.65 3.60 4.95
N ALA A 156 -14.58 2.42 4.31
CA ALA A 156 -15.78 1.70 3.89
C ALA A 156 -16.70 1.40 5.08
N ALA A 157 -16.13 0.93 6.19
CA ALA A 157 -16.88 0.67 7.42
C ALA A 157 -17.49 1.94 8.04
N GLN A 158 -16.74 3.04 8.10
CA GLN A 158 -17.27 4.32 8.62
C GLN A 158 -18.42 4.83 7.74
N LEU A 159 -18.27 4.82 6.41
CA LEU A 159 -19.31 5.30 5.50
C LEU A 159 -20.54 4.39 5.46
N ALA A 160 -20.36 3.08 5.59
CA ALA A 160 -21.47 2.12 5.71
C ALA A 160 -22.23 2.32 7.03
N GLY A 161 -21.51 2.50 8.15
CA GLY A 161 -22.12 2.80 9.45
C GLY A 161 -22.91 4.12 9.47
N LEU A 162 -22.55 5.07 8.60
CA LEU A 162 -23.27 6.32 8.37
C LEU A 162 -24.36 6.23 7.29
N GLN A 163 -24.56 5.05 6.69
CA GLN A 163 -25.51 4.82 5.58
C GLN A 163 -25.25 5.70 4.33
N VAL A 164 -24.01 6.17 4.15
CA VAL A 164 -23.58 7.01 3.02
C VAL A 164 -23.31 6.17 1.78
N VAL A 165 -22.79 4.96 1.99
CA VAL A 165 -22.57 3.95 0.94
C VAL A 165 -23.20 2.66 1.41
N ASP A 166 -23.81 1.93 0.47
CA ASP A 166 -24.21 0.56 0.74
C ASP A 166 -22.96 -0.26 1.05
N GLU A 167 -23.11 -1.25 1.92
CA GLU A 167 -22.07 -2.23 2.25
C GLU A 167 -21.75 -3.07 1.00
N THR A 168 -21.09 -2.50 0.01
CA THR A 168 -20.94 -3.09 -1.32
C THR A 168 -19.50 -2.99 -1.81
N SER A 169 -18.79 -4.09 -1.58
CA SER A 169 -18.20 -4.97 -2.61
C SER A 169 -17.01 -5.69 -1.98
N SER A 170 -17.32 -6.76 -1.24
CA SER A 170 -16.39 -7.58 -0.45
C SER A 170 -15.11 -7.94 -1.19
N GLY A 171 -15.15 -8.14 -2.51
CA GLY A 171 -13.98 -8.49 -3.32
C GLY A 171 -12.87 -7.44 -3.36
N LEU A 172 -13.18 -6.13 -3.47
CA LEU A 172 -12.14 -5.10 -3.66
C LEU A 172 -11.28 -4.90 -2.41
N LEU A 173 -11.90 -5.12 -1.25
CA LEU A 173 -11.26 -4.95 0.05
C LEU A 173 -10.68 -6.27 0.57
N ASN A 174 -10.76 -7.38 -0.16
CA ASN A 174 -10.17 -8.64 0.25
C ASN A 174 -8.68 -8.67 -0.11
N PHE A 175 -7.84 -8.38 0.88
CA PHE A 175 -6.40 -8.59 0.83
C PHE A 175 -6.01 -9.81 1.66
N SER A 176 -5.16 -10.64 1.08
CA SER A 176 -4.47 -11.73 1.76
C SER A 176 -3.03 -11.79 1.27
N GLU A 177 -2.11 -12.04 2.19
CA GLU A 177 -0.69 -12.29 1.89
C GLU A 177 -0.42 -13.77 1.58
N HIS A 178 -1.42 -14.63 1.83
CA HIS A 178 -1.41 -16.03 1.45
C HIS A 178 -1.53 -16.18 -0.06
N VAL A 179 -0.76 -17.11 -0.60
CA VAL A 179 -0.85 -17.55 -1.99
C VAL A 179 -0.94 -19.06 -1.97
N GLY A 180 -1.88 -19.65 -2.73
CA GLY A 180 -1.98 -21.10 -2.85
C GLY A 180 -0.91 -21.67 -3.76
N ARG A 181 -0.53 -22.93 -3.55
CA ARG A 181 0.44 -23.63 -4.41
C ARG A 181 0.04 -23.61 -5.89
N ASP A 182 -1.24 -23.80 -6.18
CA ASP A 182 -1.76 -23.84 -7.55
C ASP A 182 -1.58 -22.50 -8.29
N ASP A 183 -1.51 -21.38 -7.56
CA ASP A 183 -1.26 -20.05 -8.14
C ASP A 183 0.20 -19.87 -8.62
N ILE A 184 1.12 -20.75 -8.18
CA ILE A 184 2.56 -20.66 -8.47
C ILE A 184 2.92 -21.45 -9.72
N GLU A 185 2.26 -22.58 -9.97
CA GLU A 185 2.56 -23.43 -11.11
C GLU A 185 2.28 -22.74 -12.46
N SER A 186 1.46 -21.68 -12.46
CA SER A 186 1.17 -20.82 -13.61
C SER A 186 1.96 -19.50 -13.65
N ASP A 187 2.87 -19.26 -12.70
CA ASP A 187 3.41 -17.91 -12.46
C ASP A 187 4.51 -17.53 -13.47
N LEU A 188 4.30 -16.41 -14.16
CA LEU A 188 5.32 -15.79 -15.02
C LEU A 188 6.50 -15.27 -14.17
N PRO A 189 7.71 -15.12 -14.74
CA PRO A 189 8.81 -14.45 -14.04
C PRO A 189 8.38 -13.04 -13.59
N MET A 190 8.91 -12.59 -12.45
CA MET A 190 8.75 -11.20 -12.04
C MET A 190 9.67 -10.31 -12.87
N VAL A 191 9.10 -9.30 -13.51
CA VAL A 191 9.84 -8.38 -14.37
C VAL A 191 10.28 -7.16 -13.56
N ILE A 192 11.57 -6.84 -13.65
CA ILE A 192 12.16 -5.67 -13.02
C ILE A 192 12.53 -4.69 -14.12
N HIS A 193 12.00 -3.47 -14.05
CA HIS A 193 12.24 -2.43 -15.03
C HIS A 193 13.36 -1.47 -14.59
N GLY A 194 14.25 -1.15 -15.52
CA GLY A 194 15.32 -0.16 -15.34
C GLY A 194 15.49 0.75 -16.56
N ILE A 195 16.26 1.82 -16.39
CA ILE A 195 16.56 2.79 -17.44
C ILE A 195 18.02 2.61 -17.88
N ALA A 196 18.26 2.59 -19.19
CA ALA A 196 19.59 2.45 -19.75
C ALA A 196 20.49 3.61 -19.30
N GLY A 197 21.66 3.28 -18.74
CA GLY A 197 22.63 4.28 -18.27
C GLY A 197 22.43 4.72 -16.82
N GLU A 198 21.39 4.25 -16.14
CA GLU A 198 21.16 4.52 -14.72
C GLU A 198 21.50 3.30 -13.85
N PRO A 199 22.05 3.52 -12.63
CA PRO A 199 22.26 2.42 -11.69
C PRO A 199 20.92 1.87 -11.21
N MET A 200 20.74 0.55 -11.29
CA MET A 200 19.56 -0.15 -10.79
C MET A 200 19.88 -0.84 -9.47
N HIS A 201 19.15 -0.48 -8.42
CA HIS A 201 19.22 -1.12 -7.11
C HIS A 201 17.97 -1.96 -6.88
N VAL A 202 18.14 -3.26 -6.69
CA VAL A 202 17.05 -4.18 -6.35
C VAL A 202 17.31 -4.71 -4.95
N GLU A 203 16.45 -4.33 -4.00
CA GLU A 203 16.48 -4.92 -2.67
C GLU A 203 15.79 -6.29 -2.71
N MET A 204 16.52 -7.33 -2.28
CA MET A 204 16.01 -8.69 -2.17
C MET A 204 15.76 -9.03 -0.70
N ARG A 205 14.56 -9.53 -0.37
CA ARG A 205 14.22 -10.01 0.98
C ARG A 205 13.64 -11.43 0.97
N CYS A 206 13.67 -12.08 2.13
CA CYS A 206 13.08 -13.40 2.33
C CYS A 206 12.01 -13.32 3.41
N PHE A 207 10.83 -13.84 3.13
CA PHE A 207 9.71 -13.84 4.06
C PHE A 207 9.15 -15.23 4.29
N ASP A 208 8.70 -15.48 5.51
CA ASP A 208 7.91 -16.64 5.90
C ASP A 208 6.44 -16.24 6.04
N PHE A 209 5.53 -17.02 5.46
CA PHE A 209 4.11 -16.85 5.73
C PHE A 209 3.74 -17.48 7.07
N ASP A 210 3.23 -16.67 7.99
CA ASP A 210 2.66 -17.09 9.27
C ASP A 210 1.16 -17.40 9.07
N PRO A 211 0.75 -18.69 9.09
CA PRO A 211 -0.63 -19.08 8.88
C PRO A 211 -1.54 -18.72 10.06
N HIS A 212 -1.01 -18.49 11.26
CA HIS A 212 -1.81 -18.07 12.40
C HIS A 212 -2.18 -16.60 12.31
N ARG A 213 -1.23 -15.77 11.88
CA ARG A 213 -1.44 -14.32 11.72
C ARG A 213 -1.93 -13.92 10.32
N GLN A 214 -1.88 -14.85 9.36
CA GLN A 214 -2.22 -14.63 7.95
C GLN A 214 -1.39 -13.50 7.30
N VAL A 215 -0.11 -13.41 7.67
CA VAL A 215 0.83 -12.38 7.19
C VAL A 215 2.21 -12.97 6.91
N LEU A 216 2.98 -12.29 6.07
CA LEU A 216 4.38 -12.52 5.82
C LEU A 216 5.22 -11.81 6.90
N ILE A 217 6.18 -12.53 7.44
CA ILE A 217 7.16 -12.06 8.43
C ILE A 217 8.57 -12.30 7.90
N ASP A 218 9.55 -11.55 8.39
CA ASP A 218 10.94 -11.75 7.99
C ASP A 218 11.38 -13.18 8.30
N ALA A 219 11.99 -13.84 7.31
CA ALA A 219 12.51 -15.19 7.50
C ALA A 219 13.69 -15.17 8.48
N GLU A 220 13.65 -16.02 9.49
CA GLU A 220 14.74 -16.11 10.47
C GLU A 220 15.96 -16.86 9.89
N PRO A 221 17.18 -16.51 10.33
CA PRO A 221 18.37 -17.28 10.01
C PRO A 221 18.24 -18.75 10.42
N ASN A 222 18.90 -19.65 9.69
CA ASN A 222 18.95 -21.09 9.98
C ASN A 222 17.62 -21.85 9.93
N THR A 223 16.57 -21.28 9.32
CA THR A 223 15.27 -21.96 9.15
C THR A 223 15.20 -22.93 7.96
N GLY A 224 16.33 -23.18 7.28
CA GLY A 224 16.37 -23.99 6.06
C GLY A 224 15.64 -23.33 4.88
N PHE A 225 15.68 -21.99 4.79
CA PHE A 225 15.12 -21.25 3.67
C PHE A 225 15.98 -21.47 2.41
N ASP A 226 15.41 -22.08 1.38
CA ASP A 226 16.12 -22.49 0.15
C ASP A 226 15.40 -22.10 -1.15
N GLY A 227 14.52 -21.09 -1.09
CA GLY A 227 13.78 -20.60 -2.25
C GLY A 227 14.65 -19.92 -3.30
N LEU A 228 14.24 -20.01 -4.57
CA LEU A 228 14.86 -19.33 -5.70
C LEU A 228 13.93 -18.25 -6.25
N ALA A 229 14.52 -17.15 -6.72
CA ALA A 229 13.78 -16.09 -7.40
C ALA A 229 13.69 -16.36 -8.90
N ASN A 230 12.51 -16.18 -9.49
CA ASN A 230 12.31 -16.22 -10.94
C ASN A 230 12.11 -14.79 -11.47
N LEU A 231 13.17 -14.21 -12.05
CA LEU A 231 13.24 -12.79 -12.41
C LEU A 231 13.60 -12.57 -13.88
N GLU A 232 13.01 -11.56 -14.51
CA GLU A 232 13.39 -11.00 -15.80
C GLU A 232 13.76 -9.52 -15.61
N ILE A 233 14.86 -9.06 -16.21
CA ILE A 233 15.25 -7.64 -16.16
C ILE A 233 15.00 -7.01 -17.52
N ARG A 234 14.19 -5.95 -17.58
CA ARG A 234 13.90 -5.17 -18.79
C ARG A 234 14.48 -3.76 -18.67
N VAL A 235 15.34 -3.40 -19.63
CA VAL A 235 16.00 -2.10 -19.67
C VAL A 235 15.42 -1.26 -20.80
N HIS A 236 14.96 -0.06 -20.47
CA HIS A 236 14.35 0.88 -21.41
C HIS A 236 15.36 1.92 -21.87
N LYS A 237 15.44 2.16 -23.19
CA LYS A 237 16.36 3.16 -23.79
C LYS A 237 15.83 4.60 -23.70
N ASP A 238 14.52 4.76 -23.85
CA ASP A 238 13.84 6.05 -23.90
C ASP A 238 12.69 6.07 -22.88
N TYR A 239 13.02 6.00 -21.59
CA TYR A 239 12.03 6.16 -20.53
C TYR A 239 12.01 7.61 -20.07
N THR A 240 11.05 8.38 -20.59
CA THR A 240 10.75 9.69 -20.02
C THR A 240 9.89 9.46 -18.79
N VAL A 241 10.50 9.51 -17.60
CA VAL A 241 9.74 9.73 -16.36
C VAL A 241 8.95 11.01 -16.62
N ALA A 242 7.61 10.94 -16.70
CA ALA A 242 6.80 12.15 -16.66
C ALA A 242 7.30 12.94 -15.44
N PRO A 243 7.61 14.24 -15.55
CA PRO A 243 8.34 14.95 -14.51
C PRO A 243 7.50 15.01 -13.22
N SER A 244 7.56 13.96 -12.42
CA SER A 244 7.42 14.03 -11.00
C SER A 244 8.82 14.35 -10.51
N SER A 245 8.94 15.44 -9.77
CA SER A 245 10.10 16.00 -9.06
C SER A 245 10.73 15.05 -8.02
N LEU A 246 10.73 13.75 -8.29
CA LEU A 246 11.16 12.67 -7.43
C LEU A 246 12.65 12.38 -7.64
N GLU A 247 13.49 13.30 -7.20
CA GLU A 247 14.81 12.90 -6.74
C GLU A 247 14.63 12.18 -5.40
N LEU A 248 14.54 10.84 -5.45
CA LEU A 248 14.72 10.06 -4.23
C LEU A 248 16.17 10.26 -3.76
N PRO A 249 16.41 10.57 -2.47
CA PRO A 249 17.76 10.73 -1.96
C PRO A 249 18.54 9.43 -2.17
N ARG A 250 19.73 9.59 -2.78
CA ARG A 250 20.73 8.54 -3.00
C ARG A 250 21.25 7.98 -1.68
#